data_AF-A0A6L7ITM4-F1
#
_entry.id   AF-A0A6L7ITM4-F1
#
_cell.length_a   1.000
_cell.length_b   1.000
_cell.length_c   1.000
_cell.angle_alpha   90.00
_cell.angle_beta   90.00
_cell.angle_gamma   90.00
#
_symmetry.space_group_name_H-M   'P 1'
#
loop_
_entity.id
_entity.type
_entity.pdbx_description
1 polymer ?
#
loop_
_entity_poly.entity_id
_entity_poly.type
_entity_poly.pdbx_seq_one_letter_code
_entity_poly.pdbx_strand_id
1 'polypeptide(L)'
;MPRAALSSPIRALAPALALSLAAATALAGCSGASQHQVIDANEACATCHSEEKPSYERVEDPAGTAQSGTQVRVKAPDAAAVVVAEPLFTSEDGARFVPVQVRTASLSGGEAVLELDDGLWALCVDDGDAARAQLVRVDSASDAIAVVEL
;
A
#
# COMPACT_ATOMS: atom_id res chain seq x y z
N MET A 1 -44.21 69.52 -14.65
CA MET A 1 -42.88 69.01 -14.99
C MET A 1 -42.25 68.41 -13.75
N PRO A 2 -42.15 67.08 -13.70
CA PRO A 2 -41.00 66.47 -13.03
C PRO A 2 -40.47 65.28 -13.85
N ARG A 3 -39.16 65.03 -13.81
CA ARG A 3 -38.59 63.67 -13.67
C ARG A 3 -37.06 63.76 -13.66
N ALA A 4 -36.53 63.58 -12.45
CA ALA A 4 -35.13 63.47 -12.16
C ALA A 4 -34.56 62.11 -12.59
N ALA A 5 -33.32 62.19 -13.09
CA ALA A 5 -32.21 61.24 -13.15
C ALA A 5 -32.51 59.72 -13.22
N LEU A 6 -32.05 59.14 -14.35
CA LEU A 6 -31.94 57.71 -14.59
C LEU A 6 -30.94 57.06 -13.62
N SER A 7 -31.37 55.95 -13.04
CA SER A 7 -30.57 55.05 -12.20
C SER A 7 -29.72 54.13 -13.09
N SER A 8 -28.41 54.06 -12.83
CA SER A 8 -27.54 52.96 -13.27
C SER A 8 -27.22 52.08 -12.07
N PRO A 9 -27.37 50.75 -12.20
CA PRO A 9 -26.52 49.81 -11.48
C PRO A 9 -25.59 49.09 -12.46
N ILE A 10 -24.30 49.31 -12.24
CA ILE A 10 -23.17 48.57 -12.81
C ILE A 10 -23.41 47.08 -12.58
N ARG A 11 -23.52 46.31 -13.67
CA ARG A 11 -23.76 44.87 -13.61
C ARG A 11 -22.48 44.17 -13.14
N ALA A 12 -22.61 43.50 -12.00
CA ALA A 12 -21.56 42.81 -11.28
C ALA A 12 -20.82 41.75 -12.13
N LEU A 13 -19.52 41.64 -11.89
CA LEU A 13 -18.62 40.63 -12.44
C LEU A 13 -19.07 39.23 -11.99
N ALA A 14 -19.15 38.29 -12.93
CA ALA A 14 -19.32 36.87 -12.66
C ALA A 14 -17.97 36.23 -12.26
N PRO A 15 -17.88 35.43 -11.19
CA PRO A 15 -16.69 34.66 -10.88
C PRO A 15 -16.67 33.38 -11.74
N ALA A 16 -15.71 33.29 -12.66
CA ALA A 16 -15.41 32.04 -13.35
C ALA A 16 -14.58 31.15 -12.42
N LEU A 17 -15.24 30.19 -11.79
CA LEU A 17 -14.62 29.04 -11.11
C LEU A 17 -13.94 28.17 -12.18
N ALA A 18 -12.65 28.39 -12.41
CA ALA A 18 -11.83 27.46 -13.16
C ALA A 18 -11.37 26.34 -12.20
N LEU A 19 -12.05 25.20 -12.28
CA LEU A 19 -11.58 23.92 -11.74
C LEU A 19 -10.30 23.54 -12.49
N SER A 20 -9.13 23.83 -11.91
CA SER A 20 -7.88 23.21 -12.32
C SER A 20 -7.88 21.77 -11.80
N LEU A 21 -8.18 20.83 -12.68
CA LEU A 21 -7.94 19.40 -12.49
C LEU A 21 -6.48 19.20 -12.06
N ALA A 22 -6.27 18.87 -10.80
CA ALA A 22 -5.01 18.33 -10.32
C ALA A 22 -4.82 16.97 -11.00
N ALA A 23 -3.98 16.93 -12.02
CA ALA A 23 -3.43 15.68 -12.53
C ALA A 23 -2.50 15.14 -11.42
N ALA A 24 -3.07 14.36 -10.49
CA ALA A 24 -2.29 13.50 -9.63
C ALA A 24 -1.61 12.47 -10.54
N THR A 25 -0.34 12.70 -10.84
CA THR A 25 0.55 11.64 -11.28
C THR A 25 0.47 10.57 -10.20
N ALA A 26 -0.14 9.43 -10.53
CA ALA A 26 0.02 8.23 -9.73
C ALA A 26 1.53 8.02 -9.59
N LEU A 27 2.06 8.25 -8.38
CA LEU A 27 3.30 7.60 -8.00
C LEU A 27 3.00 6.13 -8.17
N ALA A 28 3.53 5.53 -9.23
CA ALA A 28 3.84 4.11 -9.22
C ALA A 28 4.53 3.90 -7.87
N GLY A 29 3.86 3.17 -6.96
CA GLY A 29 4.39 2.87 -5.65
C GLY A 29 5.80 2.33 -5.86
N CYS A 30 6.76 2.89 -5.15
CA CYS A 30 8.12 2.37 -5.18
C CYS A 30 8.07 0.94 -4.64
N SER A 31 7.89 -0.04 -5.52
CA SER A 31 8.19 -1.44 -5.22
C SER A 31 9.65 -1.47 -4.77
N GLY A 32 9.91 -1.88 -3.53
CA GLY A 32 11.26 -2.26 -3.13
C GLY A 32 12.07 -1.24 -2.34
N ALA A 33 11.49 -0.59 -1.34
CA ALA A 33 12.30 -0.36 -0.13
C ALA A 33 12.57 -1.75 0.47
N SER A 34 13.82 -2.20 0.40
CA SER A 34 14.25 -3.47 0.99
C SER A 34 13.83 -3.52 2.46
N GLN A 35 13.04 -4.53 2.81
CA GLN A 35 12.56 -4.77 4.17
C GLN A 35 13.53 -5.71 4.90
N HIS A 36 13.30 -5.87 6.20
CA HIS A 36 13.96 -6.91 6.97
C HIS A 36 13.75 -8.29 6.32
N GLN A 37 14.66 -9.23 6.57
CA GLN A 37 14.44 -10.62 6.16
C GLN A 37 13.10 -11.14 6.71
N VAL A 38 12.49 -12.06 5.97
CA VAL A 38 11.30 -12.77 6.44
C VAL A 38 11.68 -13.59 7.68
N ILE A 39 10.84 -13.54 8.71
CA ILE A 39 11.02 -14.36 9.93
C ILE A 39 9.83 -15.29 10.13
N ASP A 40 10.05 -16.40 10.85
CA ASP A 40 8.96 -17.28 11.23
C ASP A 40 8.07 -16.64 12.30
N ALA A 41 6.78 -17.02 12.34
CA ALA A 41 5.81 -16.50 13.31
C ALA A 41 6.20 -16.65 14.80
N ASN A 42 7.12 -17.56 15.11
CA ASN A 42 7.60 -17.80 16.48
C ASN A 42 8.94 -17.14 16.78
N GLU A 43 9.52 -16.41 15.83
CA GLU A 43 10.79 -15.71 16.02
C GLU A 43 10.53 -14.26 16.47
N ALA A 44 11.21 -13.86 17.53
CA ALA A 44 11.24 -12.46 17.95
C ALA A 44 12.40 -11.72 17.27
N CYS A 45 12.28 -10.40 17.09
CA CYS A 45 13.37 -9.54 16.61
C CYS A 45 14.68 -9.73 17.40
N ALA A 46 14.57 -10.05 18.70
CA ALA A 46 15.70 -10.33 19.59
C ALA A 46 16.53 -11.57 19.18
N THR A 47 15.98 -12.43 18.32
CA THR A 47 16.65 -13.61 17.78
C THR A 47 17.66 -13.21 16.71
N CYS A 48 17.39 -12.15 15.95
CA CYS A 48 18.27 -11.63 14.90
C CYS A 48 19.19 -10.50 15.42
N HIS A 49 18.79 -9.79 16.48
CA HIS A 49 19.56 -8.69 17.07
C HIS A 49 19.45 -8.68 18.60
N SER A 50 20.43 -8.14 19.31
CA SER A 50 20.44 -8.13 20.78
C SER A 50 19.44 -7.17 21.44
N GLU A 51 18.83 -6.28 20.67
CA GLU A 51 17.90 -5.25 21.16
C GLU A 51 16.53 -5.40 20.49
N GLU A 52 15.47 -5.26 21.27
CA GLU A 52 14.10 -5.25 20.76
C GLU A 52 13.80 -3.88 20.14
N LYS A 53 13.32 -3.88 18.90
CA LYS A 53 12.85 -2.66 18.24
C LYS A 53 11.41 -2.36 18.65
N PRO A 54 11.03 -1.07 18.79
CA PRO A 54 9.64 -0.71 19.01
C PRO A 54 8.76 -1.21 17.85
N SER A 55 7.60 -1.74 18.19
CA SER A 55 6.53 -2.09 17.26
C SER A 55 5.44 -1.04 17.28
N TYR A 56 4.84 -0.76 16.13
CA TYR A 56 3.77 0.22 15.98
C TYR A 56 2.50 -0.43 15.46
N GLU A 57 1.39 -0.23 16.16
CA GLU A 57 0.06 -0.57 15.64
C GLU A 57 -0.40 0.50 14.65
N ARG A 58 -1.13 0.08 13.60
CA ARG A 58 -1.55 0.97 12.51
C ARG A 58 -3.04 1.24 12.56
N VAL A 59 -3.39 2.53 12.58
CA VAL A 59 -4.78 3.00 12.43
C VAL A 59 -5.13 3.22 10.96
N GLU A 60 -4.13 3.54 10.13
CA GLU A 60 -4.28 3.82 8.70
C GLU A 60 -3.27 3.02 7.89
N ASP A 61 -3.59 2.72 6.63
CA ASP A 61 -2.70 2.02 5.71
C ASP A 61 -1.48 2.88 5.35
N PRO A 62 -0.26 2.30 5.31
CA PRO A 62 0.91 3.02 4.83
C PRO A 62 0.75 3.49 3.38
N ALA A 63 1.42 4.59 3.04
CA ALA A 63 1.42 5.10 1.68
C ALA A 63 1.92 4.04 0.69
N GLY A 64 1.22 3.91 -0.43
CA GLY A 64 1.54 2.90 -1.44
C GLY A 64 1.01 1.49 -1.16
N THR A 65 0.24 1.28 -0.08
CA THR A 65 -0.48 0.02 0.15
C THR A 65 -1.49 -0.23 -0.97
N ALA A 66 -1.36 -1.37 -1.65
CA ALA A 66 -2.30 -1.78 -2.69
C ALA A 66 -3.64 -2.19 -2.06
N GLN A 67 -4.74 -1.99 -2.78
CA GLN A 67 -6.09 -2.32 -2.30
C GLN A 67 -6.66 -3.45 -3.17
N SER A 68 -7.26 -4.45 -2.53
CA SER A 68 -7.80 -5.63 -3.22
C SER A 68 -9.04 -6.17 -2.52
N GLY A 69 -9.90 -6.86 -3.28
CA GLY A 69 -10.78 -7.90 -2.74
C GLY A 69 -9.99 -9.14 -2.33
N THR A 70 -10.65 -10.28 -2.15
CA THR A 70 -10.00 -11.51 -1.65
C THR A 70 -8.93 -12.07 -2.60
N GLN A 71 -8.98 -11.72 -3.89
CA GLN A 71 -7.99 -12.16 -4.88
C GLN A 71 -6.89 -11.14 -5.09
N VAL A 72 -5.63 -11.56 -4.93
CA VAL A 72 -4.45 -10.77 -5.27
C VAL A 72 -3.62 -11.48 -6.32
N ARG A 73 -3.26 -10.79 -7.40
CA ARG A 73 -2.34 -11.31 -8.42
C ARG A 73 -0.93 -10.90 -8.09
N VAL A 74 0.00 -11.85 -8.09
CA VAL A 74 1.42 -11.61 -7.80
C VAL A 74 2.23 -11.92 -9.05
N LYS A 75 3.21 -11.05 -9.32
CA LYS A 75 4.24 -11.24 -10.34
C LYS A 75 5.61 -11.01 -9.72
N ALA A 76 6.44 -12.04 -9.77
CA ALA A 76 7.84 -12.04 -9.39
C ALA A 76 8.58 -12.98 -10.35
N PRO A 77 8.97 -12.50 -11.56
CA PRO A 77 9.47 -13.33 -12.65
C PRO A 77 10.77 -14.09 -12.32
N ASP A 78 11.51 -13.62 -11.32
CA ASP A 78 12.78 -14.15 -10.85
C ASP A 78 12.66 -15.02 -9.58
N ALA A 79 11.44 -15.21 -9.06
CA ALA A 79 11.19 -15.99 -7.85
C ALA A 79 10.40 -17.29 -8.14
N ALA A 80 10.72 -18.34 -7.39
CA ALA A 80 9.99 -19.61 -7.43
C ALA A 80 8.77 -19.63 -6.49
N ALA A 81 8.73 -18.71 -5.53
CA ALA A 81 7.69 -18.64 -4.50
C ALA A 81 7.54 -17.21 -3.99
N VAL A 82 6.37 -16.93 -3.42
CA VAL A 82 6.08 -15.71 -2.66
C VAL A 82 5.70 -16.10 -1.23
N VAL A 83 6.20 -15.34 -0.26
CA VAL A 83 5.80 -15.40 1.13
C VAL A 83 4.58 -14.51 1.34
N VAL A 84 3.57 -15.05 2.02
CA VAL A 84 2.44 -14.28 2.57
C VAL A 84 2.72 -14.08 4.05
N ALA A 85 2.82 -12.82 4.46
CA ALA A 85 3.25 -12.43 5.80
C ALA A 85 2.34 -11.36 6.42
N GLU A 86 2.32 -11.32 7.74
CA GLU A 86 1.80 -10.19 8.50
C GLU A 86 2.91 -9.14 8.71
N PRO A 87 2.67 -7.85 8.47
CA PRO A 87 3.68 -6.82 8.68
C PRO A 87 3.75 -6.39 10.15
N LEU A 88 4.90 -6.60 10.80
CA LEU A 88 5.23 -6.00 12.10
C LEU A 88 5.96 -4.67 11.89
N PHE A 89 5.25 -3.55 12.03
CA PHE A 89 5.83 -2.22 11.75
C PHE A 89 6.88 -1.79 12.77
N THR A 90 8.02 -1.32 12.27
CA THR A 90 9.15 -0.82 13.08
C THR A 90 9.43 0.67 12.82
N SER A 91 8.62 1.31 11.99
CA SER A 91 8.54 2.77 11.88
C SER A 91 7.09 3.23 12.01
N GLU A 92 6.90 4.39 12.62
CA GLU A 92 5.58 4.97 12.88
C GLU A 92 4.83 5.30 11.58
N ASP A 93 5.55 5.76 10.56
CA ASP A 93 5.01 6.03 9.21
C ASP A 93 4.70 4.75 8.40
N GLY A 94 5.08 3.58 8.90
CA GLY A 94 4.80 2.28 8.29
C GLY A 94 5.68 1.97 7.08
N ALA A 95 6.68 2.81 6.79
CA ALA A 95 7.62 2.60 5.70
C ALA A 95 8.59 1.42 5.95
N ARG A 96 8.76 1.02 7.22
CA ARG A 96 9.57 -0.14 7.61
C ARG A 96 8.78 -1.12 8.44
N PHE A 97 8.92 -2.39 8.12
CA PHE A 97 8.33 -3.49 8.86
C PHE A 97 9.19 -4.75 8.76
N VAL A 98 8.88 -5.70 9.63
CA VAL A 98 9.39 -7.06 9.57
C VAL A 98 8.27 -7.95 9.01
N PRO A 99 8.48 -8.69 7.90
CA PRO A 99 7.52 -9.66 7.41
C PRO A 99 7.52 -10.91 8.29
N VAL A 100 6.42 -11.16 8.98
CA VAL A 100 6.22 -12.35 9.81
C VAL A 100 5.49 -13.40 8.97
N GLN A 101 6.18 -14.46 8.59
CA GLN A 101 5.66 -15.47 7.66
C GLN A 101 4.43 -16.19 8.22
N VAL A 102 3.36 -16.19 7.43
CA VAL A 102 2.16 -17.01 7.67
C VAL A 102 2.20 -18.27 6.81
N ARG A 103 2.51 -18.11 5.51
CA ARG A 103 2.65 -19.23 4.57
C ARG A 103 3.46 -18.84 3.33
N THR A 104 3.85 -19.84 2.55
CA THR A 104 4.47 -19.66 1.24
C THR A 104 3.53 -20.18 0.15
N ALA A 105 3.51 -19.50 -1.00
CA ALA A 105 2.81 -19.94 -2.20
C ALA A 105 3.79 -20.09 -3.36
N SER A 106 3.71 -21.19 -4.09
CA SER A 106 4.54 -21.41 -5.29
C SER A 106 4.10 -20.51 -6.44
N LEU A 107 5.07 -20.01 -7.19
CA LEU A 107 4.84 -19.25 -8.41
C LEU A 107 5.03 -20.17 -9.63
N SER A 108 4.10 -20.09 -10.58
CA SER A 108 4.20 -20.78 -11.86
C SER A 108 4.61 -19.79 -12.93
N GLY A 109 5.84 -19.89 -13.43
CA GLY A 109 6.37 -18.91 -14.39
C GLY A 109 6.51 -17.51 -13.80
N GLY A 110 6.73 -17.42 -12.49
CA GLY A 110 6.84 -16.15 -11.76
C GLY A 110 5.51 -15.49 -11.42
N GLU A 111 4.38 -16.19 -11.58
CA GLU A 111 3.05 -15.64 -11.26
C GLU A 111 2.24 -16.56 -10.35
N ALA A 112 1.36 -15.97 -9.54
CA ALA A 112 0.32 -16.67 -8.81
C ALA A 112 -0.91 -15.77 -8.58
N VAL A 113 -2.04 -16.41 -8.31
CA VAL A 113 -3.22 -15.77 -7.72
C VAL A 113 -3.37 -16.28 -6.30
N LEU A 114 -3.43 -15.36 -5.34
CA LEU A 114 -3.58 -15.65 -3.93
C LEU A 114 -5.02 -15.31 -3.51
N GLU A 115 -5.65 -16.22 -2.77
CA GLU A 115 -6.84 -15.93 -1.98
C GLU A 115 -6.40 -15.54 -0.56
N LEU A 116 -6.82 -14.36 -0.11
CA LEU A 116 -6.48 -13.80 1.20
C LEU A 116 -7.76 -13.39 1.93
N ASP A 117 -7.73 -13.56 3.26
CA ASP A 117 -8.77 -13.03 4.14
C ASP A 117 -8.61 -11.52 4.34
N ASP A 118 -9.68 -10.88 4.83
CA ASP A 118 -9.69 -9.45 5.15
C ASP A 118 -8.57 -9.09 6.12
N GLY A 119 -7.80 -8.04 5.80
CA GLY A 119 -6.63 -7.69 6.60
C GLY A 119 -5.56 -6.93 5.82
N LEU A 120 -4.43 -6.70 6.49
CA LEU A 120 -3.23 -6.12 5.89
C LEU A 120 -2.19 -7.22 5.76
N TRP A 121 -1.71 -7.42 4.53
CA TRP A 121 -0.74 -8.43 4.20
C TRP A 121 0.52 -7.81 3.62
N ALA A 122 1.67 -8.40 3.92
CA ALA A 122 2.91 -8.21 3.19
C ALA A 122 3.13 -9.39 2.26
N LEU A 123 3.19 -9.13 0.96
CA LEU A 123 3.60 -10.13 -0.03
C LEU A 123 5.08 -9.94 -0.32
N CYS A 124 5.87 -10.98 -0.13
CA CYS A 124 7.33 -10.87 -0.10
C CYS A 124 8.03 -11.91 -0.98
N VAL A 125 9.11 -11.49 -1.63
CA VAL A 125 10.18 -12.40 -2.05
C VAL A 125 11.29 -12.30 -1.01
N ASP A 126 11.66 -13.45 -0.44
CA ASP A 126 12.77 -13.55 0.50
C ASP A 126 14.09 -13.68 -0.26
N ASP A 127 14.95 -12.67 -0.13
CA ASP A 127 16.27 -12.61 -0.75
C ASP A 127 17.39 -12.97 0.27
N GLY A 128 17.03 -13.62 1.39
CA GLY A 128 17.93 -14.13 2.42
C GLY A 128 18.13 -13.15 3.57
N ASP A 129 18.95 -12.12 3.35
CA ASP A 129 19.25 -11.10 4.38
C ASP A 129 18.28 -9.91 4.33
N ALA A 130 17.34 -9.92 3.39
CA ALA A 130 16.33 -8.90 3.21
C ALA A 130 15.14 -9.45 2.41
N ALA A 131 14.03 -8.70 2.41
CA ALA A 131 12.86 -9.04 1.61
C ALA A 131 12.44 -7.89 0.69
N ARG A 132 12.14 -8.21 -0.57
CA ARG A 132 11.33 -7.34 -1.43
C ARG A 132 9.88 -7.54 -1.06
N ALA A 133 9.18 -6.48 -0.69
CA ALA A 133 7.82 -6.58 -0.17
C ALA A 133 6.91 -5.46 -0.67
N GLN A 134 5.63 -5.80 -0.80
CA GLN A 134 4.55 -4.87 -1.07
C GLN A 134 3.40 -5.13 -0.10
N LEU A 135 2.88 -4.07 0.51
CA LEU A 135 1.70 -4.15 1.37
C LEU A 135 0.43 -4.19 0.52
N VAL A 136 -0.52 -5.02 0.94
CA VAL A 136 -1.84 -5.16 0.34
C VAL A 136 -2.90 -5.18 1.44
N ARG A 137 -3.83 -4.23 1.37
CA ARG A 137 -5.08 -4.24 2.12
C ARG A 137 -6.11 -5.06 1.37
N VAL A 138 -6.63 -6.09 2.01
CA VAL A 138 -7.68 -6.96 1.51
C VAL A 138 -8.98 -6.66 2.24
N ASP A 139 -10.04 -6.45 1.47
CA ASP A 139 -11.42 -6.25 1.95
C ASP A 139 -12.39 -7.03 1.07
N SER A 140 -13.01 -8.07 1.62
CA SER A 140 -13.96 -8.96 0.93
C SER A 140 -15.22 -8.26 0.43
N ALA A 141 -15.51 -7.04 0.90
CA ALA A 141 -16.56 -6.20 0.34
C ALA A 141 -16.17 -5.54 -0.98
N SER A 142 -14.87 -5.54 -1.32
CA SER A 142 -14.33 -5.03 -2.57
C SER A 142 -14.27 -6.10 -3.66
N ASP A 143 -14.53 -5.69 -4.91
CA ASP A 143 -14.32 -6.52 -6.11
C ASP A 143 -13.01 -6.17 -6.84
N ALA A 144 -12.18 -5.31 -6.25
CA ALA A 144 -10.88 -4.93 -6.82
C ALA A 144 -9.93 -6.14 -6.87
N ILE A 145 -9.04 -6.15 -7.86
CA ILE A 145 -7.97 -7.14 -7.94
C ILE A 145 -6.65 -6.38 -8.04
N ALA A 146 -5.90 -6.36 -6.94
CA ALA A 146 -4.55 -5.81 -6.95
C ALA A 146 -3.63 -6.70 -7.79
N VAL A 147 -2.72 -6.05 -8.52
CA VAL A 147 -1.56 -6.69 -9.13
C VAL A 147 -0.34 -6.18 -8.38
N VAL A 148 0.38 -7.11 -7.76
CA VAL A 148 1.58 -6.85 -6.98
C VAL A 148 2.79 -7.33 -7.76
N GLU A 149 3.73 -6.43 -7.98
CA GLU A 149 4.99 -6.70 -8.68
C GLU A 149 6.15 -6.60 -7.68
N LEU A 150 6.88 -7.70 -7.50
CA LEU A 150 7.96 -7.88 -6.52
C LEU A 150 9.29 -8.13 -7.20
#